data_AF-A0A6L8ABG8-F1
#
_entry.id   AF-A0A6L8ABG8-F1
#
_cell.length_a   1.000
_cell.length_b   1.000
_cell.length_c   1.000
_cell.angle_alpha   90.00
_cell.angle_beta   90.00
_cell.angle_gamma   90.00
#
_symmetry.space_group_name_H-M   'P 1'
#
loop_
_entity.id
_entity.type
_entity.pdbx_description
1 polymer ?
#
loop_
_entity_poly.entity_id
_entity_poly.type
_entity_poly.pdbx_seq_one_letter_code
_entity_poly.pdbx_strand_id
1 'polypeptide(L)'
;MEWDEYKEICDHPSVLTRWLLEQTLRVCDSECASLISKTLETAPITKPEGHKGGSATDMFKASFARENIVQISQQVQQAVQTDQKTSGSVERDYSHIEKTWLEYLNWYDASAHSESDSSGRDSAE
;
A
#
# COMPACT_ATOMS: atom_id res chain seq x y z
N MET A 1 -10.62 19.67 2.07
CA MET A 1 -9.28 19.23 2.49
C MET A 1 -8.29 20.23 1.96
N GLU A 2 -7.39 20.71 2.81
CA GLU A 2 -6.31 21.61 2.39
C GLU A 2 -5.17 20.82 1.73
N TRP A 3 -4.36 21.48 0.92
CA TRP A 3 -3.28 20.80 0.17
C TRP A 3 -2.23 20.15 1.07
N ASP A 4 -1.86 20.81 2.17
CA ASP A 4 -0.83 20.29 3.07
C ASP A 4 -1.33 19.06 3.83
N GLU A 5 -2.59 19.10 4.32
CA GLU A 5 -3.27 17.95 4.92
C GLU A 5 -3.34 16.76 3.95
N TYR A 6 -3.71 17.00 2.69
CA TYR A 6 -3.76 15.94 1.68
C TYR A 6 -2.40 15.28 1.47
N LYS A 7 -1.32 16.06 1.40
CA LYS A 7 0.04 15.53 1.23
C LYS A 7 0.47 14.70 2.43
N GLU A 8 0.27 15.21 3.65
CA GLU A 8 0.60 14.47 4.88
C GLU A 8 -0.11 13.12 4.95
N ILE A 9 -1.38 13.06 4.56
CA ILE A 9 -2.14 11.81 4.47
C ILE A 9 -1.55 10.89 3.39
N CYS A 10 -1.27 11.43 2.20
CA CYS A 10 -0.79 10.66 1.06
C CYS A 10 0.64 10.13 1.23
N ASP A 11 1.47 10.79 2.05
CA ASP A 11 2.82 10.36 2.39
C ASP A 11 2.83 9.17 3.37
N HIS A 12 1.68 8.81 3.93
CA HIS A 12 1.57 7.68 4.84
C HIS A 12 1.71 6.33 4.08
N PRO A 13 2.59 5.39 4.50
CA PRO A 13 2.84 4.14 3.77
C PRO A 13 1.63 3.21 3.59
N SER A 14 0.61 3.35 4.45
CA SER A 14 -0.66 2.62 4.31
C SER A 14 -1.65 3.28 3.35
N VAL A 15 -1.29 4.40 2.72
CA VAL A 15 -2.13 5.11 1.76
C VAL A 15 -1.63 4.83 0.35
N LEU A 16 -2.46 4.17 -0.43
CA LEU A 16 -2.08 3.57 -1.71
C LEU A 16 -2.90 4.17 -2.85
N THR A 17 -2.28 4.36 -4.02
CA THR A 17 -2.99 4.85 -5.21
C THR A 17 -3.92 3.77 -5.77
N ARG A 18 -5.02 4.19 -6.41
CA ARG A 18 -5.89 3.31 -7.22
C ARG A 18 -5.07 2.50 -8.21
N TRP A 19 -4.17 3.18 -8.93
CA TRP A 19 -3.32 2.54 -9.92
C TRP A 19 -2.51 1.40 -9.32
N LEU A 20 -1.86 1.61 -8.17
CA LEU A 20 -1.07 0.58 -7.48
C LEU A 20 -1.95 -0.63 -7.12
N LEU A 21 -3.11 -0.40 -6.54
CA LEU A 21 -4.05 -1.45 -6.14
C LEU A 21 -4.52 -2.25 -7.37
N GLU A 22 -4.89 -1.57 -8.46
CA GLU A 22 -5.33 -2.20 -9.70
C GLU A 22 -4.22 -2.98 -10.41
N GLN A 23 -2.95 -2.53 -10.34
CA GLN A 23 -1.84 -3.34 -10.85
C GLN A 23 -1.56 -4.54 -9.96
N THR A 24 -1.69 -4.40 -8.64
CA THR A 24 -1.50 -5.49 -7.68
C THR A 24 -2.55 -6.59 -7.89
N LEU A 25 -3.80 -6.24 -8.22
CA LEU A 25 -4.84 -7.22 -8.59
C LEU A 25 -4.45 -8.17 -9.73
N ARG A 26 -3.56 -7.75 -10.64
CA ARG A 26 -3.16 -8.55 -11.81
C ARG A 26 -2.19 -9.68 -11.47
N VAL A 27 -1.55 -9.59 -10.31
CA VAL A 27 -0.48 -10.51 -9.88
C VAL A 27 -0.85 -11.26 -8.61
N CYS A 28 -1.98 -10.91 -7.98
CA CYS A 28 -2.46 -11.54 -6.76
C CYS A 28 -3.36 -12.77 -7.02
N ASP A 29 -3.31 -13.72 -6.10
CA ASP A 29 -4.27 -14.80 -5.95
C ASP A 29 -5.67 -14.28 -5.55
N SER A 30 -6.66 -15.17 -5.52
CA SER A 30 -8.05 -14.79 -5.24
C SER A 30 -8.28 -14.21 -3.84
N GLU A 31 -7.47 -14.61 -2.85
CA GLU A 31 -7.59 -14.13 -1.48
C GLU A 31 -7.11 -12.68 -1.37
N CYS A 32 -5.88 -12.42 -1.81
CA CYS A 32 -5.30 -11.09 -1.85
C CYS A 32 -6.10 -10.16 -2.77
N ALA A 33 -6.55 -10.66 -3.91
CA ALA A 33 -7.38 -9.89 -4.83
C ALA A 33 -8.71 -9.47 -4.19
N SER A 34 -9.32 -10.32 -3.35
CA SER A 34 -10.54 -9.96 -2.62
C SER A 34 -10.31 -8.81 -1.64
N LEU A 35 -9.20 -8.83 -0.91
CA LEU A 35 -8.84 -7.77 0.05
C LEU A 35 -8.59 -6.42 -0.65
N ILE A 36 -7.87 -6.45 -1.76
CA ILE A 36 -7.58 -5.25 -2.56
C ILE A 36 -8.87 -4.71 -3.17
N SER A 37 -9.73 -5.58 -3.69
CA SER A 37 -11.03 -5.19 -4.27
C SER A 37 -11.91 -4.50 -3.23
N LYS A 38 -12.01 -5.06 -2.01
CA LYS A 38 -12.73 -4.42 -0.89
C LYS A 38 -12.18 -3.04 -0.55
N THR A 39 -10.86 -2.83 -0.67
CA THR A 39 -10.25 -1.51 -0.45
C THR A 39 -10.67 -0.53 -1.55
N LEU A 40 -10.69 -0.96 -2.82
CA LEU A 40 -11.12 -0.14 -3.95
C LEU A 40 -12.62 0.18 -3.95
N GLU A 41 -13.44 -0.61 -3.24
CA GLU A 41 -14.87 -0.36 -3.02
C GLU A 41 -15.12 0.72 -1.94
N THR A 42 -14.11 1.07 -1.14
CA THR A 42 -14.24 2.17 -0.17
C THR A 42 -14.22 3.54 -0.84
N ALA A 43 -14.65 4.58 -0.13
CA ALA A 43 -14.51 5.94 -0.63
C ALA A 43 -13.03 6.36 -0.64
N PRO A 44 -12.51 6.91 -1.75
CA PRO A 44 -11.15 7.44 -1.78
C PRO A 44 -11.02 8.67 -0.87
N ILE A 45 -9.77 8.97 -0.49
CA ILE A 45 -9.43 10.19 0.23
C ILE A 45 -9.84 11.40 -0.61
N THR A 46 -10.49 12.35 0.05
CA THR A 46 -11.01 13.55 -0.62
C THR A 46 -9.86 14.41 -1.12
N LYS A 47 -9.84 14.70 -2.43
CA LYS A 47 -8.85 15.57 -3.04
C LYS A 47 -9.08 17.03 -2.65
N PRO A 48 -8.02 17.85 -2.52
CA PRO A 48 -8.15 19.28 -2.34
C PRO A 48 -8.73 19.94 -3.59
N GLU A 49 -9.32 21.13 -3.41
CA GLU A 49 -9.89 21.88 -4.52
C GLU A 49 -8.80 22.23 -5.56
N GLY A 50 -9.15 22.09 -6.85
CA GLY A 50 -8.23 22.36 -7.95
C GLY A 50 -7.27 21.20 -8.30
N HIS A 51 -7.30 20.08 -7.58
CA HIS A 51 -6.51 18.88 -7.93
C HIS A 51 -6.83 18.38 -9.36
N LYS A 52 -5.80 18.18 -10.19
CA LYS A 52 -5.95 17.87 -11.62
C LYS A 52 -5.92 16.38 -11.96
N GLY A 53 -5.51 15.52 -11.04
CA GLY A 53 -5.43 14.07 -11.27
C GLY A 53 -6.81 13.39 -11.31
N GLY A 54 -7.03 12.57 -12.35
CA GLY A 54 -8.24 11.75 -12.52
C GLY A 54 -8.33 10.58 -11.53
N SER A 55 -9.28 9.66 -11.75
CA SER A 55 -9.55 8.54 -10.84
C SER A 55 -8.35 7.63 -10.57
N ALA A 56 -7.43 7.47 -11.54
CA ALA A 56 -6.20 6.70 -11.35
C ALA A 56 -5.29 7.23 -10.22
N THR A 57 -5.44 8.51 -9.86
CA THR A 57 -4.71 9.17 -8.77
C THR A 57 -5.50 9.22 -7.47
N ASP A 58 -6.66 8.57 -7.41
CA ASP A 58 -7.39 8.42 -6.15
C ASP A 58 -6.54 7.65 -5.15
N MET A 59 -6.51 8.12 -3.91
CA MET A 59 -5.73 7.55 -2.82
C MET A 59 -6.66 6.83 -1.85
N PHE A 60 -6.24 5.67 -1.37
CA PHE A 60 -7.02 4.80 -0.49
C PHE A 60 -6.24 4.47 0.76
N LYS A 61 -6.89 4.58 1.92
CA LYS A 61 -6.32 4.06 3.16
C LYS A 61 -6.51 2.55 3.18
N ALA A 62 -5.41 1.82 3.01
CA ALA A 62 -5.38 0.39 3.19
C ALA A 62 -5.25 0.05 4.67
N SER A 63 -6.02 -0.94 5.12
CA SER A 63 -5.97 -1.48 6.49
C SER A 63 -5.85 -3.00 6.41
N PHE A 64 -4.66 -3.46 6.01
CA PHE A 64 -4.39 -4.89 5.87
C PHE A 64 -3.71 -5.40 7.14
N ALA A 65 -4.06 -6.64 7.53
CA ALA A 65 -3.29 -7.37 8.52
C ALA A 65 -1.90 -7.72 7.96
N ARG A 66 -0.90 -7.85 8.84
CA ARG A 66 0.51 -8.03 8.47
C ARG A 66 0.72 -9.20 7.51
N GLU A 67 0.03 -10.30 7.75
CA GLU A 67 0.16 -11.55 6.99
C GLU A 67 -0.24 -11.31 5.53
N ASN A 68 -1.30 -10.53 5.33
CA ASN A 68 -1.77 -10.13 4.00
C ASN A 68 -0.76 -9.21 3.32
N ILE A 69 -0.15 -8.25 4.04
CA ILE A 69 0.87 -7.36 3.46
C ILE A 69 2.08 -8.19 3.01
N VAL A 70 2.52 -9.15 3.82
CA VAL A 70 3.61 -10.08 3.48
C VAL A 70 3.26 -10.91 2.24
N GLN A 71 2.07 -11.51 2.21
CA GLN A 71 1.63 -12.35 1.10
C GLN A 71 1.52 -11.56 -0.21
N ILE A 72 0.94 -10.35 -0.17
CA ILE A 72 0.87 -9.46 -1.33
C ILE A 72 2.28 -9.09 -1.82
N SER A 73 3.17 -8.71 -0.91
CA SER A 73 4.55 -8.34 -1.25
C SER A 73 5.30 -9.49 -1.94
N GLN A 74 5.13 -10.72 -1.45
CA GLN A 74 5.74 -11.92 -2.05
C GLN A 74 5.22 -12.19 -3.47
N GLN A 75 3.91 -12.04 -3.70
CA GLN A 75 3.32 -12.27 -5.02
C GLN A 75 3.74 -11.20 -6.03
N VAL A 76 3.80 -9.94 -5.62
CA VAL A 76 4.35 -8.85 -6.43
C VAL A 76 5.81 -9.13 -6.79
N GLN A 77 6.64 -9.50 -5.81
CA GLN A 77 8.04 -9.85 -6.05
C GLN A 77 8.19 -11.05 -7.02
N GLN A 78 7.37 -12.09 -6.87
CA GLN A 78 7.38 -13.23 -7.78
C GLN A 78 7.00 -12.81 -9.21
N ALA A 79 6.04 -11.90 -9.36
CA ALA A 79 5.65 -11.37 -10.66
C ALA A 79 6.76 -10.53 -11.29
N VAL A 80 7.43 -9.64 -10.52
CA VAL A 80 8.62 -8.88 -10.97
C VAL A 80 9.68 -9.83 -11.51
N GLN A 81 10.02 -10.87 -10.74
CA GLN A 81 11.05 -11.83 -11.13
C GLN A 81 10.66 -12.66 -12.36
N THR A 82 9.37 -12.95 -12.53
CA THR A 82 8.88 -13.71 -13.69
C THR A 82 8.89 -12.82 -14.94
N ASP A 83 8.41 -11.59 -14.84
CA ASP A 83 8.37 -10.62 -15.94
C ASP A 83 9.78 -10.31 -16.47
N GLN A 84 10.75 -10.11 -15.58
CA GLN A 84 12.17 -9.96 -15.91
C GLN A 84 12.76 -11.17 -16.64
N LYS A 85 12.27 -12.38 -16.37
CA LYS A 85 12.73 -13.62 -17.04
C LYS A 85 12.05 -13.84 -18.39
N THR A 86 10.86 -13.28 -18.61
CA THR A 86 10.03 -13.59 -19.79
C THR A 86 9.95 -12.50 -20.85
N SER A 87 10.39 -11.27 -20.61
CA SER A 87 10.19 -10.16 -21.56
C SER A 87 11.36 -9.18 -21.65
N GLY A 88 11.82 -8.94 -22.87
CA GLY A 88 12.65 -7.78 -23.26
C GLY A 88 11.81 -6.58 -23.70
N SER A 89 10.60 -6.37 -23.16
CA SER A 89 9.66 -5.36 -23.67
C SER A 89 8.90 -4.60 -22.57
N VAL A 90 9.12 -3.28 -22.58
CA VAL A 90 8.17 -2.18 -22.28
C VAL A 90 7.44 -2.24 -20.93
N GLU A 91 8.09 -1.66 -19.92
CA GLU A 91 7.53 -0.62 -19.05
C GLU A 91 6.26 -0.98 -18.26
N ARG A 92 6.22 -2.17 -17.68
CA ARG A 92 5.44 -2.36 -16.44
C ARG A 92 6.38 -2.03 -15.30
N ASP A 93 6.19 -0.87 -14.68
CA ASP A 93 7.01 -0.46 -13.53
C ASP A 93 6.60 -1.24 -12.26
N TYR A 94 6.74 -2.56 -12.32
CA TYR A 94 6.57 -3.44 -11.18
C TYR A 94 7.62 -3.17 -10.09
N SER A 95 8.71 -2.48 -10.42
CA SER A 95 9.72 -2.06 -9.44
C SER A 95 9.15 -1.04 -8.45
N HIS A 96 8.36 -0.08 -8.94
CA HIS A 96 7.64 0.85 -8.07
C HIS A 96 6.56 0.15 -7.24
N ILE A 97 5.88 -0.86 -7.82
CA ILE A 97 4.85 -1.63 -7.12
C ILE A 97 5.46 -2.42 -5.97
N GLU A 98 6.55 -3.17 -6.22
CA GLU A 98 7.28 -3.93 -5.21
C GLU A 98 7.78 -3.02 -4.09
N LYS A 99 8.43 -1.92 -4.45
CA LYS A 99 8.97 -0.96 -3.48
C LYS A 99 7.88 -0.42 -2.54
N THR A 100 6.71 -0.07 -3.08
CA THR A 100 5.61 0.49 -2.27
C THR A 100 5.08 -0.52 -1.25
N TRP A 101 4.93 -1.79 -1.64
CA TRP A 101 4.49 -2.83 -0.70
C TRP A 101 5.54 -3.15 0.36
N LEU A 102 6.83 -3.11 0.02
CA LEU A 102 7.92 -3.24 0.98
C LEU A 102 7.98 -2.06 1.95
N GLU A 103 7.76 -0.83 1.49
CA GLU A 103 7.66 0.36 2.35
C GLU A 103 6.50 0.23 3.34
N TYR A 104 5.34 -0.24 2.88
CA TYR A 104 4.20 -0.49 3.76
C TYR A 104 4.52 -1.57 4.80
N LEU A 105 5.12 -2.71 4.39
CA LEU A 105 5.51 -3.76 5.32
C LEU A 105 6.52 -3.27 6.36
N ASN A 106 7.56 -2.54 5.94
CA ASN A 106 8.58 -2.00 6.83
C ASN A 106 7.99 -1.01 7.83
N TRP A 107 7.08 -0.14 7.38
CA TRP A 107 6.37 0.78 8.27
C TRP A 107 5.48 0.04 9.27
N TYR A 108 4.75 -0.98 8.82
CA TYR A 108 3.88 -1.79 9.70
C TYR A 108 4.71 -2.46 10.79
N ASP A 109 5.83 -3.08 10.40
CA ASP A 109 6.76 -3.74 11.32
C ASP A 109 7.35 -2.75 12.31
N ALA A 110 7.82 -1.58 11.87
CA ALA A 110 8.35 -0.54 12.75
C ALA A 110 7.30 -0.01 13.74
N SER A 111 6.06 0.15 13.28
CA SER A 111 4.96 0.68 14.10
C SER A 111 4.50 -0.31 15.17
N ALA A 112 4.44 -1.61 14.85
CA ALA A 112 4.09 -2.65 15.81
C ALA A 112 5.10 -2.79 16.97
N HIS A 113 6.38 -2.48 16.73
CA HIS A 113 7.42 -2.46 17.77
C HIS A 113 7.32 -1.21 18.66
N SER A 114 6.81 -0.09 18.13
CA SER A 114 6.63 1.14 18.91
C SER A 114 5.48 1.08 19.90
N GLU A 115 4.44 0.27 19.67
CA GLU A 115 3.30 0.11 20.58
C GLU A 115 3.60 -0.85 21.75
N SER A 116 4.66 -1.66 21.64
CA SER A 116 5.05 -2.62 22.68
C SER A 116 5.90 -2.00 23.81
N ASP A 117 6.53 -0.84 23.58
CA ASP A 117 7.44 -0.19 24.54
C ASP A 117 6.74 0.77 25.53
N SER A 118 5.44 1.02 25.39
CA SER A 118 4.69 2.00 26.21
C SER A 118 3.88 1.40 27.37
N SER A 119 3.90 0.08 27.59
CA SER A 119 3.18 -0.60 28.71
C SER A 119 4.06 -0.94 29.93
N GLY A 120 5.27 -0.41 30.04
CA GLY A 120 6.29 -0.86 31.01
C GLY A 120 6.61 0.06 32.20
N ARG A 121 5.82 1.10 32.49
CA ARG A 121 6.03 1.95 33.68
C ARG A 121 4.69 2.39 34.28
N ASP A 122 4.22 1.62 35.25
CA ASP A 122 3.48 2.14 36.40
C ASP A 122 3.26 0.99 37.39
N SER A 123 4.20 0.80 38.30
CA SER A 123 4.01 0.15 39.62
C SER A 123 5.35 0.11 40.35
N ALA A 124 5.67 1.18 41.07
CA ALA A 124 6.37 1.13 42.36
C ALA A 124 6.54 2.56 42.87
N GLU A 125 5.66 2.99 43.78
CA GLU A 125 6.00 3.65 45.04
C GLU A 125 4.78 3.65 45.98
#